data_AF-A0A088F496-F1
#
_entry.id   AF-A0A088F496-F1
#
_cell.length_a   1.000
_cell.length_b   1.000
_cell.length_c   1.000
_cell.angle_alpha   90.00
_cell.angle_beta   90.00
_cell.angle_gamma   90.00
#
_symmetry.space_group_name_H-M   'P 1'
#
loop_
_entity.id
_entity.type
_entity.pdbx_description
1 polymer ?
#
loop_
_entity_poly.entity_id
_entity_poly.type
_entity_poly.pdbx_seq_one_letter_code
_entity_poly.pdbx_strand_id
1 'polypeptide(L)' 'MTIKDLKSKIKDLPDNMEVLINQTDDQFNYSGLNSVTEVDIRFSDGDTYAYDKSIILSDEF' A
#
# COMPACT_ATOMS: atom_id res chain seq x y z
N MET A 1 10.76 3.89 10.20
CA MET A 1 10.99 3.09 11.43
C MET A 1 11.82 1.83 11.15
N THR A 2 12.35 1.12 12.15
CA THR A 2 13.03 -0.18 11.94
C THR A 2 12.05 -1.36 11.87
N ILE A 3 12.50 -2.53 11.38
CA ILE A 3 11.69 -3.77 11.40
C ILE A 3 11.21 -4.13 12.81
N LYS A 4 12.05 -3.92 13.83
CA LYS A 4 11.71 -4.23 15.22
C LYS A 4 10.54 -3.36 15.69
N ASP A 5 10.56 -2.07 15.36
CA ASP A 5 9.50 -1.14 15.72
C ASP A 5 8.20 -1.47 14.98
N LEU A 6 8.29 -1.81 13.69
CA LEU A 6 7.15 -2.22 12.89
C LEU A 6 6.46 -3.45 13.49
N LYS A 7 7.23 -4.50 13.80
CA LYS A 7 6.70 -5.73 14.44
C LYS A 7 6.00 -5.44 15.77
N SER A 8 6.51 -4.49 16.55
CA SER A 8 5.87 -4.10 17.81
C SER A 8 4.54 -3.39 17.58
N LYS A 9 4.44 -2.52 16.56
CA LYS A 9 3.22 -1.75 16.30
C LYS A 9 2.10 -2.57 15.66
N ILE A 10 2.43 -3.52 14.79
CA ILE A 10 1.42 -4.36 14.13
C ILE A 10 0.93 -5.52 15.01
N LYS A 11 1.65 -5.84 16.09
CA LYS A 11 1.30 -6.96 16.99
C LYS A 11 -0.08 -6.82 17.63
N ASP A 12 -0.50 -5.58 17.91
CA ASP A 12 -1.75 -5.29 18.59
C ASP A 12 -2.91 -5.02 17.61
N LEU A 13 -2.68 -5.14 16.30
CA LEU A 13 -3.73 -5.00 15.29
C LEU A 13 -4.62 -6.25 15.23
N PRO A 14 -5.89 -6.11 14.82
CA PRO A 14 -6.76 -7.26 14.60
C PRO A 14 -6.19 -8.22 13.55
N ASP A 15 -6.30 -9.52 13.79
CA ASP A 15 -5.79 -10.56 12.88
C ASP A 15 -6.38 -10.50 11.46
N ASN A 16 -7.58 -9.94 11.31
CA ASN A 16 -8.30 -9.80 10.06
C ASN A 16 -8.12 -8.41 9.41
N MET A 17 -7.19 -7.59 9.90
CA MET A 17 -6.94 -6.26 9.35
C MET A 17 -5.92 -6.34 8.21
N GLU A 18 -6.33 -5.88 7.03
CA GLU A 18 -5.42 -5.69 5.90
C GLU A 18 -4.63 -4.40 6.08
N VAL A 19 -3.30 -4.51 6.00
CA VAL A 19 -2.38 -3.39 6.12
C VAL A 19 -1.45 -3.33 4.93
N LEU A 20 -1.14 -2.10 4.53
CA LEU A 20 -0.09 -1.81 3.58
C LEU A 20 1.19 -1.52 4.36
N ILE A 21 2.30 -2.14 3.97
CA ILE A 21 3.63 -1.85 4.49
C ILE A 21 4.46 -1.30 3.34
N ASN A 22 4.99 -0.10 3.51
CA ASN A 22 5.86 0.57 2.55
C ASN A 22 7.21 0.89 3.18
N GLN A 23 8.26 0.89 2.36
CA GLN A 23 9.60 1.30 2.76
C GLN A 23 10.04 2.46 1.87
N THR A 24 10.34 3.59 2.50
CA THR A 24 10.85 4.82 1.85
C THR A 24 12.06 5.31 2.63
N ASP A 25 13.14 5.65 1.93
CA ASP A 25 14.41 6.13 2.52
C ASP A 25 14.89 5.28 3.73
N ASP A 26 14.93 3.96 3.57
CA ASP A 26 15.28 2.97 4.62
C ASP A 26 14.40 2.99 5.88
N GLN A 27 13.25 3.65 5.81
CA GLN A 27 12.26 3.68 6.86
C GLN A 27 11.03 2.87 6.46
N PHE A 28 10.64 1.93 7.33
CA PHE A 28 9.33 1.30 7.21
C PHE A 28 8.23 2.24 7.71
N ASN A 29 7.09 2.19 7.04
CA ASN A 29 5.82 2.79 7.40
C ASN A 29 4.71 1.75 7.17
N TYR A 30 3.56 1.94 7.82
CA TYR A 30 2.38 1.11 7.58
C TYR A 30 1.09 1.92 7.70
N SER A 31 0.08 1.53 6.95
CA SER A 31 -1.26 2.11 6.98
C SER A 31 -2.33 1.02 6.79
N GLY A 32 -3.57 1.30 7.16
CA GLY A 32 -4.69 0.40 6.86
C GLY A 32 -4.95 0.38 5.36
N LEU A 33 -5.21 -0.79 4.77
CA LEU A 33 -5.48 -0.88 3.33
C LEU A 33 -6.70 -0.04 2.91
N ASN A 34 -7.69 0.04 3.81
CA ASN A 34 -8.88 0.89 3.68
C ASN A 34 -8.61 2.41 3.64
N SER A 35 -7.41 2.84 4.04
CA SER A 35 -6.99 4.24 4.00
C SER A 35 -6.32 4.62 2.69
N VAL A 36 -6.11 3.66 1.79
CA VAL A 36 -5.46 3.88 0.50
C VAL A 36 -6.49 4.07 -0.59
N THR A 37 -6.22 5.01 -1.50
CA THR A 37 -7.11 5.28 -2.65
C THR A 37 -6.82 4.25 -3.75
N GLU A 38 -7.80 3.40 -4.06
CA GLU A 38 -7.80 2.59 -5.28
C GLU A 38 -8.02 3.49 -6.49
N VAL A 39 -7.27 3.26 -7.56
CA VAL A 39 -7.53 3.86 -8.87
C VAL A 39 -7.65 2.77 -9.93
N ASP A 40 -8.55 3.00 -10.88
CA ASP A 40 -8.60 2.22 -12.10
C ASP A 40 -7.51 2.72 -13.03
N ILE A 41 -6.43 1.95 -13.18
CA ILE A 41 -5.38 2.26 -14.15
C ILE A 41 -5.75 1.63 -15.48
N ARG A 42 -5.72 2.45 -16.53
CA ARG A 42 -5.91 2.01 -17.90
C ARG A 42 -4.56 1.63 -18.49
N PHE A 43 -4.36 0.35 -18.75
CA PHE A 43 -3.23 -0.13 -19.53
C PHE A 43 -3.66 -0.27 -21.00
N SER A 44 -2.88 0.31 -21.91
CA SER A 44 -3.08 0.16 -23.35
C SER A 44 -1.95 -0.64 -23.96
N ASP A 45 -2.28 -1.74 -24.62
CA ASP A 45 -1.39 -2.44 -25.56
C ASP A 45 -2.09 -2.51 -26.92
N GLY A 46 -1.71 -1.60 -27.82
CA GLY A 46 -2.42 -1.40 -29.10
C GLY A 46 -3.87 -0.92 -28.91
N ASP A 47 -4.82 -1.62 -29.53
CA ASP A 47 -6.26 -1.29 -29.50
C ASP A 47 -7.01 -1.91 -28.30
N THR A 48 -6.32 -2.65 -27.43
CA THR A 48 -6.94 -3.33 -26.28
C THR A 48 -6.70 -2.53 -25.00
N TYR A 49 -7.78 -2.31 -24.25
CA TYR A 49 -7.73 -1.69 -22.94
C TYR A 49 -7.97 -2.74 -21.86
N ALA A 50 -7.03 -2.84 -20.92
CA ALA A 50 -7.20 -3.57 -19.68
C ALA A 50 -7.34 -2.56 -18.53
N TYR A 51 -8.25 -2.87 -17.60
CA TYR A 51 -8.44 -2.11 -16.37
C TYR A 51 -8.07 -3.02 -15.22
N ASP A 52 -7.18 -2.54 -14.35
CA ASP A 52 -6.84 -3.25 -13.11
C ASP A 52 -6.95 -2.30 -11.92
N LYS A 53 -7.44 -2.84 -10.82
CA LYS A 53 -7.55 -2.11 -9.55
C LYS A 53 -6.15 -1.99 -8.97
N SER A 54 -5.62 -0.78 -9.03
CA SER A 54 -4.26 -0.52 -8.58
C SER A 54 -4.27 0.39 -7.36
N ILE A 55 -3.34 0.12 -6.45
CA ILE A 55 -3.08 0.96 -5.29
C ILE A 55 -1.98 1.94 -5.70
N ILE A 56 -2.27 3.25 -5.71
CA ILE A 56 -1.21 4.26 -5.88
C ILE A 56 -0.50 4.45 -4.54
N LEU A 57 0.77 4.08 -4.51
CA LEU A 57 1.71 4.46 -3.46
C LEU A 57 2.34 5.79 -3.88
N SER A 58 1.64 6.92 -3.64
CA SER A 58 2.21 8.24 -3.92
C SER A 58 3.05 8.72 -2.74
N ASP A 59 4.29 9.13 -3.00
CA ASP A 59 5.18 9.78 -2.03
C ASP A 59 4.91 11.29 -1.85
N GLU A 60 3.81 11.83 -2.38
CA GLU A 60 3.59 13.29 -2.41
C GLU A 60 2.19 13.70 -1.89
N PHE A 61 2.19 14.40 -0.74
CA PHE A 61 1.19 15.40 -0.35
C PHE A 61 1.88 16.59 0.31
#